data_AF-A0A2T2R5W3-F1
#
_entry.id   AF-A0A2T2R5W3-F1
#
_cell.length_a   1.000
_cell.length_b   1.000
_cell.length_c   1.000
_cell.angle_alpha   90.00
_cell.angle_beta   90.00
_cell.angle_gamma   90.00
#
_symmetry.space_group_name_H-M   'P 1'
#
loop_
_entity.id
_entity.type
_entity.pdbx_description
1 polymer ?
#
loop_
_entity_poly.entity_id
_entity_poly.type
_entity_poly.pdbx_seq_one_letter_code
_entity_poly.pdbx_strand_id
1 'polypeptide(L)'
;MPSFLQLNTTTTDVSPEVLGFVAGFPVTNTLVMSVFIVLVIALFGLVVQRFSLVPGPVQNATEELYEKMRDFVEQITGDTQMAHNIFPLIGALFIYIGVADLLPLVPGLTSITY
;
A
#
# COMPACT_ATOMS: atom_id res chain seq x y z
N MET A 1 6.76 40.64 21.31
CA MET A 1 5.60 40.52 20.40
C MET A 1 4.35 40.28 21.24
N PRO A 2 3.17 40.80 20.86
CA PRO A 2 1.98 40.77 21.71
C PRO A 2 1.42 39.34 21.87
N SER A 3 0.91 39.03 23.07
CA SER A 3 0.52 37.69 23.52
C SER A 3 -0.66 37.04 22.78
N PHE A 4 -1.38 37.78 21.93
CA PHE A 4 -2.47 37.26 21.09
C PHE A 4 -1.99 36.52 19.82
N LEU A 5 -0.69 36.57 19.51
CA LEU A 5 -0.05 35.82 18.42
C LEU A 5 0.58 34.49 18.89
N GLN A 6 0.23 34.04 20.11
CA GLN A 6 0.49 32.67 20.53
C GLN A 6 -0.58 31.78 19.87
N LEU A 7 -0.27 31.24 18.68
CA LEU A 7 -1.04 30.14 18.14
C LEU A 7 -0.86 28.98 19.12
N ASN A 8 -1.94 28.56 19.79
CA ASN A 8 -1.99 27.28 20.47
C ASN A 8 -1.75 26.21 19.40
N THR A 9 -0.49 25.93 19.10
CA THR A 9 -0.10 24.75 18.36
C THR A 9 -0.32 23.62 19.34
N THR A 10 -1.55 23.07 19.38
CA THR A 10 -1.71 21.67 19.74
C THR A 10 -0.76 20.96 18.80
N THR A 11 0.41 20.58 19.31
CA THR A 11 1.39 19.81 18.57
C THR A 11 0.68 18.51 18.25
N THR A 12 -0.05 18.47 17.14
CA THR A 12 -0.49 17.23 16.52
C THR A 12 0.80 16.52 16.25
N ASP A 13 1.11 15.58 17.12
CA ASP A 13 2.31 14.79 17.02
C ASP A 13 2.14 14.02 15.71
N VAL A 14 2.86 14.44 14.68
CA VAL A 14 2.89 13.75 13.38
C VAL A 14 3.66 12.42 13.52
N SER A 15 4.18 12.17 14.72
CA SER A 15 4.77 10.91 15.13
C SER A 15 3.70 9.83 15.18
N PRO A 16 3.96 8.65 14.62
CA PRO A 16 3.02 7.55 14.66
C PRO A 16 2.84 7.07 16.11
N GLU A 17 1.58 6.85 16.49
CA GLU A 17 1.23 6.42 17.84
C GLU A 17 1.90 5.08 18.17
N VAL A 18 2.56 5.03 19.33
CA VAL A 18 3.23 3.82 19.85
C VAL A 18 2.18 3.00 20.61
N LEU A 19 1.79 1.86 20.03
CA LEU A 19 0.82 0.95 20.61
C LEU A 19 1.42 0.06 21.70
N GLY A 20 2.74 -0.14 21.69
CA GLY A 20 3.44 -0.94 22.69
C GLY A 20 4.91 -1.16 22.36
N PHE A 21 5.57 -2.00 23.15
CA PHE A 21 6.98 -2.38 22.94
C PHE A 21 7.10 -3.90 22.81
N VAL A 22 7.79 -4.36 21.77
CA VAL A 22 8.12 -5.77 21.56
C VAL A 22 9.62 -5.93 21.57
N ALA A 23 10.17 -6.73 22.50
CA ALA A 23 11.61 -6.96 22.66
C ALA A 23 12.45 -5.67 22.75
N GLY A 24 11.88 -4.58 23.29
CA GLY A 24 12.54 -3.27 23.40
C GLY A 24 12.34 -2.34 22.20
N PHE A 25 11.67 -2.78 21.13
CA PHE A 25 11.36 -1.93 19.97
C PHE A 25 9.93 -1.37 20.07
N PRO A 26 9.73 -0.06 19.83
CA PRO A 26 8.40 0.54 19.80
C PRO A 26 7.63 0.04 18.58
N VAL A 27 6.47 -0.57 18.82
CA VAL A 27 5.52 -0.98 17.79
C VAL A 27 4.55 0.17 17.60
N THR A 28 4.62 0.79 16.42
CA THR A 28 3.75 1.90 16.05
C THR A 28 2.56 1.41 15.24
N ASN A 29 1.49 2.18 15.23
CA ASN A 29 0.33 1.88 14.38
C ASN A 29 0.71 1.76 12.90
N THR A 30 1.58 2.64 12.39
CA THR A 30 2.09 2.56 11.01
C THR A 30 2.83 1.24 10.72
N LEU A 31 3.57 0.71 11.70
CA LEU A 31 4.22 -0.59 11.56
C LEU A 31 3.18 -1.72 11.46
N VAL A 32 2.15 -1.69 12.32
CA VAL A 32 1.06 -2.69 12.28
C VAL A 32 0.33 -2.63 10.95
N MET A 33 -0.02 -1.43 10.48
CA MET A 33 -0.74 -1.23 9.22
C MET A 33 0.09 -1.65 8.00
N SER A 34 1.39 -1.35 7.97
CA SER A 34 2.25 -1.77 6.86
C SER A 34 2.39 -3.30 6.80
N VAL A 35 2.55 -3.98 7.94
CA VAL A 35 2.55 -5.45 8.00
C VAL A 35 1.18 -6.01 7.56
N PHE A 36 0.08 -5.40 7.98
CA PHE A 36 -1.26 -5.79 7.56
C PHE A 36 -1.44 -5.71 6.04
N ILE A 37 -1.00 -4.60 5.41
CA ILE A 37 -1.05 -4.45 3.94
C ILE A 37 -0.25 -5.55 3.25
N VAL A 38 0.97 -5.83 3.72
CA VAL A 38 1.82 -6.89 3.16
C VAL A 38 1.13 -8.25 3.27
N LEU A 39 0.50 -8.54 4.42
CA LEU A 39 -0.26 -9.78 4.61
C LEU A 39 -1.44 -9.88 3.65
N VAL A 40 -2.21 -8.81 3.47
CA VAL A 40 -3.35 -8.78 2.53
C VAL A 40 -2.88 -9.04 1.09
N ILE A 41 -1.80 -8.39 0.66
CA ILE A 41 -1.22 -8.58 -0.68
C ILE A 41 -0.72 -10.02 -0.85
N ALA A 42 -0.04 -10.58 0.16
CA ALA A 42 0.45 -11.95 0.13
C ALA A 42 -0.69 -12.98 0.04
N LEU A 43 -1.77 -12.79 0.82
CA LEU A 43 -2.96 -13.64 0.75
C LEU A 43 -3.66 -13.54 -0.60
N PHE A 44 -3.74 -12.34 -1.18
CA PHE A 44 -4.28 -12.15 -2.52
C PHE A 44 -3.46 -12.91 -3.57
N GLY A 45 -2.12 -12.95 -3.44
CA GLY A 45 -1.25 -13.77 -4.29
C GLY A 45 -1.62 -15.26 -4.28
N LEU A 46 -2.07 -15.81 -3.14
CA LEU A 46 -2.53 -17.20 -3.05
C LEU A 46 -3.85 -17.44 -3.81
N VAL A 47 -4.69 -16.41 -3.96
CA VAL A 47 -5.92 -16.47 -4.74
C VAL A 47 -5.59 -16.47 -6.24
N VAL A 48 -4.64 -15.64 -6.67
CA VAL A 48 -4.19 -15.55 -8.07
C VAL A 48 -3.64 -16.88 -8.58
N GLN A 49 -2.99 -17.67 -7.71
CA GLN A 49 -2.50 -19.02 -8.07
C GLN A 49 -3.61 -20.01 -8.44
N ARG A 50 -4.88 -19.71 -8.13
CA ARG A 50 -6.04 -20.56 -8.43
C ARG A 50 -6.85 -20.11 -9.65
N PHE A 51 -6.33 -19.16 -10.43
CA PHE A 51 -7.00 -18.69 -11.63
C PHE A 51 -7.19 -19.81 -12.66
N SER A 52 -8.35 -19.80 -13.31
CA SER A 52 -8.80 -20.86 -14.21
C SER A 52 -8.63 -20.44 -15.67
N LEU A 53 -8.60 -21.42 -16.58
CA LEU A 53 -8.52 -21.14 -18.03
C LEU A 53 -9.72 -20.36 -18.56
N VAL A 54 -10.91 -20.58 -17.98
CA VAL A 54 -12.08 -19.74 -18.24
C VAL A 54 -12.11 -18.65 -17.16
N PRO A 55 -11.88 -17.38 -17.53
CA PRO A 55 -11.67 -16.35 -16.54
C PRO A 55 -12.98 -15.93 -15.88
N GLY A 56 -12.93 -15.76 -14.55
CA GLY A 56 -14.00 -15.15 -13.77
C GLY A 56 -13.90 -13.62 -13.73
N PRO A 57 -14.90 -12.92 -13.16
CA PRO A 57 -14.90 -11.45 -13.11
C PRO A 57 -13.72 -10.85 -12.32
N VAL A 58 -13.31 -11.48 -11.21
CA VAL A 58 -12.16 -11.03 -10.41
C VAL A 58 -10.84 -11.26 -11.16
N GLN A 59 -10.74 -12.37 -11.88
CA GLN A 59 -9.58 -12.68 -12.72
C GLN A 59 -9.45 -11.65 -13.84
N ASN A 60 -10.55 -11.35 -14.56
CA ASN A 60 -10.57 -10.32 -15.60
C ASN A 60 -10.08 -8.96 -15.09
N ALA A 61 -10.59 -8.49 -13.95
CA ALA A 61 -10.17 -7.21 -13.38
C ALA A 61 -8.68 -7.21 -12.97
N THR A 62 -8.18 -8.34 -12.47
CA THR A 62 -6.77 -8.49 -12.06
C THR A 62 -5.83 -8.55 -13.27
N GLU A 63 -6.21 -9.30 -14.31
CA GLU A 63 -5.47 -9.42 -15.57
C GLU A 63 -5.42 -8.07 -16.30
N GLU A 64 -6.54 -7.36 -16.39
CA GLU A 64 -6.60 -6.02 -16.99
C GLU A 64 -5.70 -5.02 -16.23
N LEU A 65 -5.70 -5.07 -14.89
CA LEU A 65 -4.81 -4.24 -14.08
C LEU A 65 -3.33 -4.59 -14.34
N TYR A 66 -3.00 -5.88 -14.38
CA TYR A 66 -1.64 -6.34 -14.68
C TYR A 66 -1.16 -5.89 -16.06
N GLU A 67 -1.99 -6.03 -17.10
CA GLU A 67 -1.68 -5.57 -18.45
C GLU A 67 -1.43 -4.06 -18.49
N LYS A 68 -2.32 -3.26 -17.91
CA LYS A 68 -2.17 -1.80 -17.85
C LYS A 68 -0.88 -1.39 -17.14
N MET A 69 -0.54 -2.05 -16.04
CA MET A 69 0.70 -1.78 -15.32
C MET A 69 1.92 -2.14 -16.15
N ARG A 70 1.90 -3.30 -16.84
CA ARG A 70 3.03 -3.75 -17.67
C ARG A 70 3.23 -2.78 -18.84
N ASP A 71 2.16 -2.45 -19.55
CA ASP A 71 2.21 -1.54 -20.70
C ASP A 71 2.71 -0.14 -20.29
N PHE A 72 2.36 0.32 -19.09
CA PHE A 72 2.88 1.57 -18.53
C PHE A 72 4.39 1.49 -18.26
N VAL A 73 4.87 0.40 -17.66
CA VAL A 73 6.31 0.19 -17.42
C VAL A 73 7.08 0.08 -18.74
N GLU A 74 6.52 -0.61 -19.73
CA GLU A 74 7.07 -0.69 -21.09
C GLU A 74 7.14 0.68 -21.75
N GLN A 75 6.08 1.50 -21.63
CA GLN A 75 6.05 2.87 -22.16
C GLN A 75 7.13 3.76 -21.54
N ILE A 76 7.40 3.63 -20.23
CA ILE A 76 8.45 4.40 -19.56
C ILE A 76 9.85 3.91 -19.96
N THR A 77 10.03 2.60 -20.05
CA THR A 77 11.34 1.98 -20.25
C THR A 77 11.77 2.01 -21.73
N GLY A 78 10.80 1.97 -22.65
CA GLY A 78 11.03 1.89 -24.10
C GLY A 78 11.57 0.54 -24.58
N ASP A 79 11.71 -0.45 -23.69
CA ASP A 79 12.19 -1.80 -23.97
C ASP A 79 11.36 -2.83 -23.18
N THR A 80 10.67 -3.72 -23.91
CA THR A 80 9.84 -4.79 -23.37
C THR A 80 10.64 -5.79 -22.52
N GLN A 81 11.88 -6.11 -22.91
CA GLN A 81 12.69 -7.07 -22.18
C GLN A 81 13.15 -6.50 -20.83
N MET A 82 13.54 -5.23 -20.82
CA MET A 82 13.90 -4.53 -19.59
C MET A 82 12.67 -4.35 -18.69
N ALA A 83 11.52 -3.98 -19.27
CA ALA A 83 10.26 -3.84 -18.54
C ALA A 83 9.87 -5.14 -17.83
N HIS A 84 9.93 -6.29 -18.50
CA HIS A 84 9.64 -7.59 -17.88
C HIS A 84 10.55 -7.91 -16.69
N ASN A 85 11.84 -7.54 -16.78
CA ASN A 85 12.80 -7.80 -15.71
C ASN A 85 12.59 -6.92 -14.48
N ILE A 86 12.18 -5.66 -14.67
CA ILE A 86 11.95 -4.71 -13.56
C ILE A 86 10.51 -4.76 -13.03
N PHE A 87 9.58 -5.32 -13.82
CA PHE A 87 8.16 -5.36 -13.49
C PHE A 87 7.86 -5.96 -12.10
N PRO A 88 8.49 -7.06 -11.65
CA PRO A 88 8.20 -7.59 -10.32
C PRO A 88 8.44 -6.59 -9.19
N LEU A 89 9.49 -5.76 -9.32
CA LEU A 89 9.82 -4.73 -8.33
C LEU A 89 8.87 -3.53 -8.46
N ILE A 90 8.73 -2.99 -9.67
CA ILE A 90 7.92 -1.79 -9.93
C ILE A 90 6.44 -2.08 -9.68
N GLY A 91 5.96 -3.24 -10.11
CA GLY A 91 4.60 -3.70 -9.91
C GLY A 91 4.28 -3.95 -8.43
N ALA A 92 5.17 -4.60 -7.68
CA ALA A 92 4.98 -4.76 -6.24
C ALA A 92 4.92 -3.41 -5.51
N LEU A 93 5.78 -2.46 -5.90
CA LEU A 93 5.76 -1.11 -5.35
C LEU A 93 4.46 -0.38 -5.69
N PHE A 94 4.00 -0.45 -6.94
CA PHE A 94 2.73 0.15 -7.37
C PHE A 94 1.54 -0.38 -6.58
N ILE A 95 1.43 -1.70 -6.43
CA ILE A 95 0.34 -2.32 -5.66
C ILE A 95 0.45 -1.93 -4.19
N TYR A 96 1.65 -1.99 -3.60
CA TYR A 96 1.84 -1.63 -2.20
C TYR A 96 1.46 -0.17 -1.93
N ILE A 97 1.99 0.78 -2.71
CA ILE A 97 1.70 2.21 -2.56
C ILE A 97 0.21 2.48 -2.83
N GLY A 98 -0.34 1.93 -3.91
CA GLY A 98 -1.75 2.10 -4.24
C GLY A 98 -2.67 1.59 -3.13
N VAL A 99 -2.38 0.44 -2.54
CA VAL A 99 -3.14 -0.07 -1.39
C VAL A 99 -2.89 0.80 -0.16
N ALA A 100 -1.65 1.17 0.15
CA ALA A 100 -1.31 1.98 1.32
C ALA A 100 -1.98 3.37 1.29
N ASP A 101 -2.16 3.96 0.11
CA ASP A 101 -2.81 5.26 -0.06
C ASP A 101 -4.34 5.15 -0.09
N LEU A 102 -4.90 4.03 -0.59
CA LEU A 102 -6.34 3.82 -0.65
C LEU A 102 -6.94 3.27 0.65
N LEU A 103 -6.17 2.53 1.44
CA LEU A 103 -6.67 1.88 2.65
C LEU A 103 -7.14 2.88 3.73
N PRO A 104 -6.47 4.04 3.94
CA PRO A 104 -6.98 5.11 4.79
C PRO A 104 -8.24 5.80 4.26
N LEU A 105 -8.63 5.60 3.00
CA LEU A 105 -9.89 6.16 2.49
C LEU A 105 -11.12 5.33 2.95
N VAL A 106 -10.90 4.08 3.38
CA VAL A 106 -11.98 3.18 3.80
C VAL A 106 -12.48 3.57 5.19
N PRO A 107 -13.74 4.04 5.32
CA PRO A 107 -14.31 4.39 6.62
C PRO A 107 -14.40 3.14 7.49
N GLY A 108 -13.82 3.19 8.70
CA GLY A 108 -13.78 2.09 9.66
C GLY A 108 -12.41 1.43 9.84
N LEU A 109 -11.48 1.58 8.88
CA LEU A 109 -10.07 1.21 9.07
C LEU A 109 -9.26 2.37 9.64
N THR A 110 -9.65 3.62 9.34
CA THR A 110 -9.07 4.85 9.90
C THR A 110 -9.34 5.08 11.38
N SER A 111 -10.37 4.44 11.93
CA SER A 111 -10.68 4.50 13.37
C SER A 111 -9.71 3.69 14.23
N ILE A 112 -8.84 2.88 13.62
CA ILE A 112 -7.68 2.28 14.30
C ILE A 112 -6.53 3.30 14.39
N THR A 113 -6.64 4.43 13.67
CA THR A 113 -5.60 5.45 13.52
C THR A 113 -5.77 6.68 14.40
N TYR A 114 -6.81 6.74 15.25
CA TYR A 114 -7.07 7.85 16.17
C TYR A 114 -7.43 7.38 17.58
#